data_AF-A0A915JQR8-F1
#
_entry.id   AF-A0A915JQR8-F1
#
_cell.length_a   1.000
_cell.length_b   1.000
_cell.length_c   1.000
_cell.angle_alpha   90.00
_cell.angle_beta   90.00
_cell.angle_gamma   90.00
#
_symmetry.space_group_name_H-M   'P 1'
#
loop_
_entity.id
_entity.type
_entity.pdbx_description
1 polymer ?
#
loop_
_entity_poly.entity_id
_entity_poly.type
_entity_poly.pdbx_seq_one_letter_code
_entity_poly.pdbx_strand_id
1 'polypeptide(L)'
;MILVFMQIKPKIRDVVGASMDDTCNYSCQIQYFNMAFKSPELEITVRAKPQLHIIVHEGTASPSIHESFHLLCNVEYLDDPVLPYKWYKD
;
A
#
# COMPACT_ATOMS: atom_id res chain seq x y z
N MET A 1 7.17 41.99 -27.82
CA MET A 1 6.87 41.41 -26.49
C MET A 1 7.18 39.92 -26.58
N ILE A 2 8.32 39.48 -26.06
CA ILE A 2 8.77 38.09 -26.17
C ILE A 2 8.22 37.35 -24.95
N LEU A 3 7.23 36.48 -25.17
CA LEU A 3 6.76 35.52 -24.17
C LEU A 3 7.81 34.42 -24.05
N VAL A 4 8.65 34.50 -23.02
CA VAL A 4 9.55 33.39 -22.66
C VAL A 4 8.70 32.34 -21.96
N PHE A 5 8.33 31.28 -22.68
CA PHE A 5 7.72 30.10 -22.08
C PHE A 5 8.79 29.35 -21.28
N MET A 6 8.85 29.61 -19.97
CA MET A 6 9.66 28.81 -19.05
C MET A 6 9.08 27.39 -19.02
N GLN A 7 9.75 26.46 -19.69
CA GLN A 7 9.43 25.03 -19.64
C GLN A 7 9.86 24.51 -18.25
N ILE A 8 8.90 24.38 -17.32
CA ILE A 8 9.17 23.81 -15.99
C ILE A 8 9.27 22.30 -16.16
N LYS A 9 10.48 21.75 -16.01
CA LYS A 9 10.68 20.30 -15.95
C LYS A 9 10.35 19.82 -14.53
N PRO A 10 9.49 18.80 -14.35
CA PRO A 10 9.20 18.26 -13.04
C PRO A 10 10.46 17.61 -12.45
N LYS A 11 10.72 17.86 -11.16
CA LYS A 11 11.74 17.13 -10.39
C LYS A 11 11.04 16.07 -9.55
N ILE A 12 11.29 14.81 -9.88
CA ILE A 12 10.72 13.65 -9.20
C ILE A 12 11.71 13.17 -8.14
N ARG A 13 11.20 12.76 -6.97
CA ARG A 13 11.98 12.08 -5.93
C ARG A 13 11.43 10.66 -5.80
N ASP A 14 12.24 9.69 -6.18
CA ASP A 14 11.94 8.28 -5.99
C ASP A 14 12.38 7.85 -4.58
N VAL A 15 11.50 7.15 -3.87
CA VAL A 15 11.80 6.50 -2.59
C VAL A 15 11.79 5.00 -2.83
N VAL A 16 12.98 4.41 -2.96
CA VAL A 16 13.16 2.98 -3.24
C VAL A 16 13.32 2.25 -1.90
N GLY A 17 12.43 1.29 -1.63
CA GLY A 17 12.47 0.53 -0.37
C GLY A 17 11.99 1.36 0.83
N ALA A 18 10.80 1.96 0.71
CA ALA A 18 10.20 2.76 1.78
C ALA A 18 10.15 1.98 3.11
N SER A 19 10.51 2.68 4.18
CA SER A 19 10.59 2.19 5.55
C SER A 19 9.65 2.99 6.45
N MET A 20 9.42 2.52 7.68
CA MET A 20 8.60 3.26 8.64
C MET A 20 9.15 4.67 8.91
N ASP A 21 10.47 4.86 8.83
CA ASP A 21 11.15 6.15 9.05
C ASP A 21 10.84 7.18 7.96
N ASP A 22 10.38 6.74 6.79
CA ASP A 22 9.95 7.64 5.71
C ASP A 22 8.57 8.26 5.99
N THR A 23 7.88 7.86 7.07
CA THR A 23 6.60 8.42 7.53
C THR A 23 6.80 9.83 8.08
N CYS A 24 6.46 10.84 7.28
CA CYS A 24 6.55 12.24 7.67
C CYS A 24 5.79 13.14 6.68
N ASN A 25 5.84 14.45 6.95
CA ASN A 25 5.29 15.47 6.06
C ASN A 25 6.32 15.86 4.98
N TYR A 26 5.94 15.71 3.73
CA TYR A 26 6.73 16.12 2.58
C TYR A 26 6.23 17.45 2.02
N SER A 27 7.15 18.28 1.55
CA SER A 27 6.84 19.50 0.81
C SER A 27 7.88 19.74 -0.27
N CYS A 28 7.46 20.39 -1.35
CA CYS A 28 8.34 20.81 -2.42
C CYS A 28 8.58 22.31 -2.33
N GLN A 29 9.83 22.75 -2.50
CA GLN A 29 10.18 24.16 -2.56
C GLN A 29 10.97 24.45 -3.83
N ILE A 30 10.57 25.51 -4.53
CA ILE A 30 11.33 26.10 -5.62
C ILE A 30 11.94 27.42 -5.17
N GLN A 31 13.19 27.64 -5.56
CA GLN A 31 13.88 28.92 -5.40
C GLN A 31 13.94 29.62 -6.76
N TYR A 32 13.46 30.87 -6.83
CA TYR A 32 13.53 31.70 -8.02
C TYR A 32 14.06 33.09 -7.65
N PHE A 33 15.29 33.40 -8.08
CA PHE A 33 16.05 34.56 -7.59
C PHE A 33 16.05 34.62 -6.05
N ASN A 34 15.47 35.68 -5.48
CA ASN A 34 15.41 35.92 -4.04
C ASN A 34 14.09 35.45 -3.40
N MET A 35 13.24 34.76 -4.16
CA MET A 35 11.94 34.28 -3.70
C MET A 35 11.94 32.76 -3.56
N ALA A 36 11.28 32.26 -2.52
CA ALA A 36 11.02 30.85 -2.29
C ALA A 36 9.51 30.61 -2.32
N PHE A 37 9.08 29.62 -3.09
CA PHE A 37 7.69 29.16 -3.11
C PHE A 37 7.64 27.72 -2.63
N LYS A 38 6.93 27.49 -1.52
CA LYS A 38 6.78 26.17 -0.89
C LYS A 38 5.35 25.66 -1.12
N SER A 39 5.20 24.38 -1.43
CA SER A 39 3.91 23.72 -1.52
C SER A 39 3.26 23.55 -0.13
N PRO A 40 1.95 23.26 -0.08
CA PRO A 40 1.36 22.61 1.10
C PRO A 40 2.10 21.33 1.45
N GLU A 41 1.96 20.91 2.71
CA GLU A 41 2.51 19.65 3.19
C GLU A 41 1.62 18.47 2.79
N LEU A 42 2.27 17.37 2.42
CA LEU A 42 1.64 16.08 2.16
C LEU A 42 2.12 15.09 3.22
N GLU A 43 1.19 14.63 4.07
CA GLU A 43 1.47 13.58 5.04
C GLU A 43 1.57 12.23 4.33
N ILE A 44 2.70 11.55 4.52
CA ILE A 44 2.92 10.20 4.03
C ILE A 44 3.05 9.27 5.23
N THR A 45 2.24 8.21 5.27
CA THR A 45 2.33 7.14 6.26
C THR A 45 2.73 5.85 5.57
N VAL A 46 3.94 5.37 5.86
CA VAL A 46 4.36 4.02 5.45
C VAL A 46 3.81 3.03 6.46
N ARG A 47 3.29 1.90 5.97
CA ARG A 47 2.81 0.80 6.82
C ARG A 47 3.65 -0.43 6.56
N ALA A 48 3.83 -1.24 7.61
CA ALA A 48 4.45 -2.55 7.46
C ALA A 48 3.64 -3.38 6.46
N LYS A 49 4.34 -4.20 5.69
CA LYS A 49 3.67 -5.24 4.91
C LYS A 49 2.97 -6.18 5.91
N PRO A 50 1.66 -6.45 5.76
CA PRO A 50 0.97 -7.34 6.67
C PRO A 50 1.63 -8.72 6.63
N GLN A 51 1.99 -9.24 7.81
CA GLN A 51 2.34 -10.65 7.95
C GLN A 51 1.03 -11.44 7.97
N LEU A 52 0.92 -12.42 7.07
CA LEU A 52 -0.28 -13.24 6.92
C LEU A 52 0.02 -14.63 7.41
N HIS A 53 -0.78 -15.10 8.36
CA HIS A 53 -0.80 -16.48 8.78
C HIS A 53 -2.12 -17.10 8.31
N ILE A 54 -2.02 -18.04 7.36
CA ILE A 54 -3.17 -18.71 6.73
C ILE A 54 -3.29 -20.10 7.32
N ILE A 55 -4.43 -20.37 7.96
CA ILE A 55 -4.74 -21.67 8.54
C ILE A 55 -5.98 -22.21 7.84
N VAL A 56 -5.84 -23.38 7.21
CA VAL A 56 -6.96 -24.10 6.59
C VAL A 56 -7.37 -25.22 7.54
N HIS A 57 -8.63 -25.25 7.93
CA HIS A 57 -9.23 -26.36 8.65
C HIS A 57 -10.13 -27.16 7.71
N GLU A 58 -9.88 -28.47 7.62
CA GLU A 58 -10.81 -29.40 6.98
C GLU A 58 -12.07 -29.52 7.85
N GLY A 59 -13.22 -29.12 7.32
CA GLY A 59 -14.50 -29.50 7.91
C GLY A 59 -14.85 -30.91 7.48
N THR A 60 -14.94 -31.81 8.46
CA THR A 60 -15.24 -33.26 8.34
C THR A 60 -14.32 -34.02 7.39
N ALA A 61 -13.41 -34.80 7.95
CA ALA A 61 -12.56 -35.70 7.19
C ALA A 61 -13.41 -36.68 6.37
N SER A 62 -13.26 -36.63 5.04
CA SER A 62 -13.87 -37.53 4.04
C SER A 62 -15.41 -37.54 3.99
N PRO A 63 -16.05 -36.48 3.45
CA PRO A 63 -17.49 -36.51 3.16
C PRO A 63 -17.81 -37.61 2.13
N SER A 64 -18.91 -38.32 2.36
CA SER A 64 -19.45 -39.31 1.43
C SER A 64 -20.03 -38.63 0.18
N ILE A 65 -20.24 -39.39 -0.88
CA ILE A 65 -20.97 -38.91 -2.06
C ILE A 65 -22.36 -38.46 -1.60
N HIS A 66 -22.72 -37.20 -1.93
CA HIS A 66 -23.94 -36.49 -1.50
C HIS A 66 -23.91 -35.83 -0.11
N GLU A 67 -22.80 -35.88 0.62
CA GLU A 67 -22.64 -35.09 1.85
C GLU A 67 -22.07 -33.69 1.54
N SER A 68 -22.54 -32.70 2.30
CA SER A 68 -22.01 -31.34 2.28
C SER A 68 -20.85 -31.23 3.26
N PHE A 69 -19.80 -30.51 2.87
CA PHE A 69 -18.68 -30.17 3.77
C PHE A 69 -18.43 -28.67 3.77
N HIS A 70 -17.78 -28.21 4.83
CA HIS A 70 -17.38 -26.82 4.98
C HIS A 70 -15.85 -26.73 4.99
N LEU A 71 -15.30 -25.72 4.30
CA LEU A 71 -13.89 -25.37 4.42
C LEU A 71 -13.79 -24.08 5.21
N LEU A 72 -12.95 -24.07 6.24
CA LEU A 72 -12.68 -22.88 7.01
C LEU A 72 -11.25 -22.42 6.71
N CYS A 73 -11.11 -21.17 6.26
CA CYS A 73 -9.83 -20.49 6.11
C CYS A 73 -9.80 -19.34 7.11
N ASN A 74 -8.91 -19.45 8.10
CA ASN A 74 -8.64 -18.39 9.05
C ASN A 74 -7.38 -17.64 8.57
N VAL A 75 -7.53 -16.34 8.37
CA VAL A 75 -6.42 -15.43 8.08
C VAL A 75 -6.22 -14.57 9.31
N GLU A 76 -5.13 -14.83 10.04
CA GLU A 76 -4.74 -14.00 11.19
C GLU A 76 -3.93 -12.81 10.68
N TYR A 77 -4.37 -11.60 11.04
CA TYR A 77 -3.72 -10.35 10.68
C TYR A 77 -3.00 -9.79 11.90
N LEU A 78 -1.72 -9.45 11.75
CA LEU A 78 -1.02 -8.67 12.77
C LEU A 78 -1.29 -7.16 12.65
N ASP A 79 -1.59 -6.63 11.44
CA ASP A 79 -1.60 -5.17 11.22
C ASP A 79 -2.66 -4.60 10.24
N ASP A 80 -3.47 -5.41 9.52
CA ASP A 80 -4.51 -4.90 8.59
C ASP A 80 -5.75 -5.82 8.54
N PRO A 81 -6.94 -5.36 8.94
CA PRO A 81 -8.10 -6.23 9.14
C PRO A 81 -8.85 -6.69 7.87
N VAL A 82 -8.53 -6.22 6.65
CA VAL A 82 -9.40 -6.50 5.48
C VAL A 82 -8.60 -6.78 4.20
N LEU A 83 -8.00 -7.98 4.09
CA LEU A 83 -7.53 -8.47 2.79
C LEU A 83 -8.60 -9.33 2.09
N PRO A 84 -8.84 -9.12 0.79
CA PRO A 84 -9.70 -10.00 0.01
C PRO A 84 -9.00 -11.35 -0.18
N TYR A 85 -9.72 -12.46 0.06
CA TYR A 85 -9.24 -13.82 -0.23
C TYR A 85 -10.22 -14.58 -1.12
N LYS A 86 -9.73 -15.62 -1.80
CA LYS A 86 -10.49 -16.47 -2.72
C LYS A 86 -10.13 -17.93 -2.53
N TRP A 87 -11.11 -18.81 -2.72
CA TRP A 87 -10.90 -20.26 -2.78
C TRP A 87 -10.65 -20.71 -4.22
N TYR A 88 -9.76 -21.68 -4.40
CA TYR A 88 -9.44 -22.30 -5.68
C TYR A 88 -9.63 -23.83 -5.57
N LYS A 89 -10.05 -24.48 -6.65
CA LYS A 89 -10.20 -25.94 -6.77
C LYS A 89 -9.63 -26.38 -8.12
N ASP A 90 -8.78 -27.38 -8.11
CA ASP A 90 -8.24 -28.06 -9.31
C ASP A 90 -9.14 -29.24 -9.75
#